data_AF-A0A3E3ABX8-F1
#
_entry.id   AF-A0A3E3ABX8-F1
#
_cell.length_a   1.000
_cell.length_b   1.000
_cell.length_c   1.000
_cell.angle_alpha   90.00
_cell.angle_beta   90.00
_cell.angle_gamma   90.00
#
_symmetry.space_group_name_H-M   'P 1'
#
loop_
_entity.id
_entity.type
_entity.pdbx_description
1 polymer ?
#
loop_
_entity_poly.entity_id
_entity_poly.type
_entity_poly.pdbx_seq_one_letter_code
_entity_poly.pdbx_strand_id
1 'polypeptide(L)'
;MDNTVIKNLIYNQLFAAANYDLIATIAPDDPTKTRILNFSADCKNNANMLDRIYQEENTSSYHPIVQKPQFHGSFIESIHWMLNYEGDSFRLFHINSFYDVYTTAQRQLLTYIAGILNDHAIGLTHISLTK
;
A
#
# COMPACT_ATOMS: atom_id res chain seq x y z
N MET A 1 -7.65 -20.51 -6.14
CA MET A 1 -6.82 -19.45 -6.75
C MET A 1 -5.35 -19.74 -6.41
N ASP A 2 -4.35 -19.20 -7.14
CA ASP A 2 -2.98 -19.22 -6.60
C ASP A 2 -2.89 -18.16 -5.49
N ASN A 3 -3.01 -18.62 -4.24
CA ASN A 3 -2.95 -17.78 -3.05
C ASN A 3 -1.64 -16.99 -2.92
N THR A 4 -0.61 -17.33 -3.70
CA THR A 4 0.65 -16.58 -3.78
C THR A 4 0.40 -15.12 -4.18
N VAL A 5 -0.55 -14.85 -5.07
CA VAL A 5 -0.81 -13.47 -5.52
C VAL A 5 -1.44 -12.64 -4.41
N ILE A 6 -2.51 -13.13 -3.76
CA ILE A 6 -3.12 -12.42 -2.63
C ILE A 6 -2.12 -12.21 -1.49
N LYS A 7 -1.29 -13.22 -1.17
CA LYS A 7 -0.21 -13.08 -0.18
C LYS A 7 0.77 -11.97 -0.54
N ASN A 8 1.14 -11.85 -1.82
CA ASN A 8 2.03 -10.79 -2.31
C ASN A 8 1.37 -9.41 -2.21
N LEU A 9 0.07 -9.31 -2.49
CA LEU A 9 -0.69 -8.05 -2.35
C LEU A 9 -0.81 -7.63 -0.88
N ILE A 10 -1.07 -8.56 0.04
CA ILE A 10 -1.08 -8.29 1.49
C ILE A 10 0.29 -7.80 1.95
N TYR A 11 1.36 -8.52 1.55
CA TYR A 11 2.73 -8.12 1.89
C TYR A 11 3.05 -6.72 1.36
N ASN A 12 2.69 -6.43 0.10
CA ASN A 12 2.95 -5.13 -0.52
C ASN A 12 2.32 -3.97 0.28
N GLN A 13 1.07 -4.13 0.73
CA GLN A 13 0.38 -3.11 1.51
C GLN A 13 0.96 -2.96 2.92
N LEU A 14 1.28 -4.06 3.60
CA LEU A 14 1.90 -3.97 4.92
C LEU A 14 3.31 -3.38 4.87
N PHE A 15 4.06 -3.65 3.81
CA PHE A 15 5.38 -3.03 3.58
C PHE A 15 5.26 -1.53 3.29
N ALA A 16 4.29 -1.10 2.49
CA ALA A 16 3.99 0.32 2.29
C ALA A 16 3.67 1.02 3.61
N ALA A 17 2.78 0.43 4.41
CA ALA A 17 2.38 0.98 5.71
C ALA A 17 3.58 1.17 6.66
N ALA A 18 4.48 0.18 6.74
CA ALA A 18 5.67 0.27 7.57
C ALA A 18 6.62 1.39 7.11
N ASN A 19 6.77 1.59 5.79
CA ASN A 19 7.59 2.68 5.26
C ASN A 19 6.94 4.04 5.50
N TYR A 20 5.63 4.18 5.35
CA TYR A 20 4.93 5.41 5.73
C TYR A 20 5.09 5.74 7.23
N ASP A 21 4.95 4.75 8.11
CA ASP A 21 5.17 4.94 9.55
C ASP A 21 6.60 5.45 9.83
N LEU A 22 7.61 4.93 9.13
CA LEU A 22 9.00 5.40 9.24
C LEU A 22 9.15 6.84 8.72
N ILE A 23 8.63 7.15 7.54
CA ILE A 23 8.73 8.50 6.94
C ILE A 23 8.04 9.53 7.84
N ALA A 24 6.92 9.19 8.47
CA ALA A 24 6.22 10.06 9.41
C ALA A 24 7.09 10.49 10.61
N THR A 25 8.11 9.72 10.98
CA THR A 25 9.04 10.07 12.08
C THR A 25 9.99 11.21 11.74
N ILE A 26 10.21 11.45 10.44
CA ILE A 26 11.11 12.48 9.90
C ILE A 26 10.36 13.56 9.11
N ALA A 27 9.04 13.62 9.24
CA ALA A 27 8.22 14.63 8.58
C ALA A 27 8.56 16.05 9.09
N PRO A 28 8.54 17.07 8.21
CA PRO A 28 8.97 18.42 8.55
C PRO A 28 7.96 19.19 9.42
N ASP A 29 6.69 18.78 9.41
CA ASP A 29 5.61 19.39 10.19
C ASP A 29 4.46 18.41 10.48
N ASP A 30 3.61 18.76 11.44
CA ASP A 30 2.49 17.92 11.89
C ASP A 30 1.41 17.67 10.81
N PRO A 31 1.04 18.64 9.95
CA PRO A 31 0.12 18.38 8.84
C PRO A 31 0.66 17.32 7.87
N THR A 32 1.95 17.40 7.51
CA THR A 32 2.59 16.44 6.62
C THR A 32 2.68 15.06 7.27
N LYS A 33 3.07 15.02 8.56
CA LYS A 33 3.07 13.79 9.35
C LYS A 33 1.69 13.13 9.39
N THR A 34 0.64 13.89 9.68
CA THR A 34 -0.74 13.39 9.74
C THR A 34 -1.16 12.80 8.40
N ARG A 35 -0.84 13.48 7.30
CA ARG A 35 -1.15 12.99 5.96
C ARG A 35 -0.45 11.68 5.63
N ILE A 36 0.82 11.54 5.99
CA ILE A 36 1.59 10.30 5.79
C ILE A 36 1.05 9.15 6.66
N LEU A 37 0.65 9.44 7.90
CA LEU A 37 0.04 8.44 8.78
C LEU A 37 -1.33 7.98 8.26
N ASN A 38 -2.09 8.85 7.59
CA ASN A 38 -3.33 8.45 6.92
C ASN A 38 -3.04 7.44 5.79
N PHE A 39 -2.02 7.67 4.96
CA PHE A 39 -1.61 6.70 3.94
C PHE A 39 -1.20 5.35 4.54
N SER A 40 -0.48 5.37 5.67
CA SER A 40 -0.17 4.15 6.44
C SER A 40 -1.43 3.41 6.89
N ALA A 41 -2.42 4.14 7.43
CA ALA A 41 -3.68 3.56 7.87
C ALA A 41 -4.48 2.96 6.71
N ASP A 42 -4.51 3.63 5.55
CA ASP A 42 -5.16 3.14 4.34
C ASP A 42 -4.51 1.82 3.88
N CYS A 43 -3.18 1.74 3.83
CA CYS A 43 -2.48 0.50 3.51
C CYS A 43 -2.79 -0.65 4.50
N LYS A 44 -2.87 -0.36 5.81
CA LYS A 44 -3.26 -1.37 6.82
C LYS A 44 -4.70 -1.86 6.60
N ASN A 45 -5.61 -0.94 6.25
CA ASN A 45 -6.99 -1.29 5.93
C ASN A 45 -7.10 -2.13 4.66
N ASN A 46 -6.35 -1.78 3.61
CA ASN A 46 -6.27 -2.56 2.38
C ASN A 46 -5.77 -3.98 2.63
N ALA A 47 -4.71 -4.14 3.44
CA ALA A 47 -4.20 -5.45 3.84
C ALA A 47 -5.27 -6.28 4.57
N ASN A 48 -6.04 -5.67 5.49
CA ASN A 48 -7.15 -6.35 6.16
C ASN A 48 -8.28 -6.77 5.20
N MET A 49 -8.59 -5.95 4.20
CA MET A 49 -9.57 -6.31 3.17
C MET A 49 -9.09 -7.49 2.31
N LEU A 50 -7.81 -7.50 1.94
CA LEU A 50 -7.19 -8.59 1.20
C LEU A 50 -7.09 -9.87 2.02
N ASP A 51 -6.83 -9.78 3.32
CA ASP A 51 -6.82 -10.94 4.21
C ASP A 51 -8.20 -11.60 4.32
N ARG A 52 -9.30 -10.83 4.21
CA ARG A 52 -10.64 -11.42 4.10
C ARG A 52 -10.80 -12.24 2.83
N ILE A 53 -10.31 -11.75 1.68
CA ILE A 53 -10.27 -12.55 0.43
C ILE A 53 -9.43 -13.81 0.65
N TYR A 54 -8.27 -13.70 1.28
CA TYR A 54 -7.43 -14.84 1.58
C TYR A 54 -8.19 -15.88 2.42
N GLN A 55 -8.94 -15.44 3.42
CA GLN A 55 -9.71 -16.31 4.30
C GLN A 55 -10.92 -16.98 3.62
N GLU A 56 -11.42 -16.46 2.50
CA GLU A 56 -12.47 -17.14 1.72
C GLU A 56 -11.97 -18.49 1.18
N GLU A 57 -10.67 -18.60 0.87
CA GLU A 57 -10.03 -19.84 0.41
C GLU A 57 -9.20 -20.56 1.49
N ASN A 58 -9.00 -19.94 2.67
CA ASN A 58 -8.15 -20.45 3.74
C ASN A 58 -8.82 -20.27 5.11
N THR A 59 -8.76 -21.26 6.01
CA THR A 59 -9.42 -21.15 7.33
C THR A 59 -8.67 -20.29 8.35
N SER A 60 -7.60 -19.58 7.95
CA SER A 60 -6.75 -18.78 8.82
C SER A 60 -6.31 -17.48 8.15
N SER A 61 -6.08 -16.44 8.94
CA SER A 61 -5.46 -15.19 8.48
C SER A 61 -4.01 -15.40 8.03
N TYR A 62 -3.55 -14.55 7.12
CA TYR A 62 -2.17 -14.47 6.68
C TYR A 62 -1.45 -13.28 7.32
N HIS A 63 -0.47 -13.57 8.18
CA HIS A 63 0.33 -12.57 8.86
C HIS A 63 1.80 -12.68 8.43
N PRO A 64 2.17 -12.09 7.28
CA PRO A 64 3.55 -12.17 6.81
C PRO A 64 4.50 -11.44 7.75
N ILE A 65 5.72 -11.97 7.87
CA ILE A 65 6.84 -11.19 8.41
C ILE A 65 7.24 -10.19 7.34
N VAL A 66 6.99 -8.91 7.60
CA VAL A 66 7.33 -7.82 6.69
C VAL A 66 8.78 -7.41 6.91
N GLN A 67 9.53 -7.18 5.82
CA GLN A 67 10.88 -6.65 5.93
C GLN A 67 10.87 -5.30 6.66
N LYS A 68 11.95 -5.01 7.40
CA LYS A 68 12.07 -3.72 8.09
C LYS A 68 11.95 -2.57 7.08
N PRO A 69 11.20 -1.51 7.42
CA PRO A 69 11.13 -0.33 6.57
C PRO A 69 12.52 0.28 6.41
N GLN A 70 12.79 0.81 5.22
CA GLN A 70 14.12 1.24 4.84
C GLN A 70 14.23 2.77 4.98
N PHE A 71 15.34 3.23 5.54
CA PHE A 71 15.65 4.65 5.56
C PHE A 71 16.26 5.02 4.21
N HIS A 72 15.61 5.93 3.49
CA HIS A 72 16.02 6.31 2.13
C HIS A 72 16.77 7.65 2.07
N GLY A 73 17.32 8.10 3.20
CA GLY A 73 18.00 9.39 3.32
C GLY A 73 17.09 10.46 3.92
N SER A 74 17.12 11.66 3.36
CA SER A 74 16.27 12.77 3.77
C SER A 74 14.77 12.46 3.63
N PHE A 75 13.94 13.33 4.23
CA PHE A 75 12.49 13.26 4.08
C PHE A 75 12.07 13.22 2.61
N ILE A 76 12.61 14.12 1.77
CA ILE A 76 12.24 14.23 0.36
C ILE A 76 12.71 13.01 -0.46
N GLU A 77 13.90 12.47 -0.17
CA GLU A 77 14.37 11.24 -0.82
C GLU A 77 13.47 10.05 -0.48
N SER A 78 12.98 9.99 0.76
CA SER A 78 12.04 8.96 1.18
C SER A 78 10.66 9.12 0.54
N ILE A 79 10.18 10.36 0.33
CA ILE A 79 8.96 10.64 -0.42
C ILE A 79 9.08 10.19 -1.88
N HIS A 80 10.20 10.50 -2.54
CA HIS A 80 10.44 10.07 -3.93
C HIS A 80 10.53 8.55 -4.06
N TRP A 81 11.19 7.88 -3.12
CA TRP A 81 11.22 6.42 -3.09
C TRP A 81 9.80 5.85 -2.95
N MET A 82 9.01 6.40 -2.01
CA MET A 82 7.64 5.93 -1.78
C MET A 82 6.73 6.21 -2.98
N LEU A 83 6.92 7.32 -3.69
CA LEU A 83 6.18 7.63 -4.91
C LEU A 83 6.39 6.58 -6.01
N ASN A 84 7.64 6.15 -6.22
CA ASN A 84 7.93 5.05 -7.16
C ASN A 84 7.29 3.75 -6.71
N TYR A 85 7.38 3.44 -5.41
CA TYR A 85 6.76 2.24 -4.84
C TYR A 85 5.22 2.24 -5.00
N GLU A 86 4.56 3.38 -4.81
CA GLU A 86 3.12 3.52 -5.03
C GLU A 86 2.76 3.34 -6.51
N GLY A 87 3.58 3.85 -7.44
CA GLY A 87 3.38 3.62 -8.88
C GLY A 87 3.44 2.13 -9.27
N ASP A 88 4.42 1.40 -8.76
CA ASP A 88 4.56 -0.05 -8.98
C ASP A 88 3.42 -0.83 -8.33
N SER A 89 3.03 -0.43 -7.11
CA SER A 89 1.93 -1.04 -6.37
C SER A 89 0.60 -0.81 -7.08
N PHE A 90 0.30 0.42 -7.49
CA PHE A 90 -0.87 0.75 -8.31
C PHE A 90 -0.98 -0.18 -9.52
N ARG A 91 0.11 -0.30 -10.30
CA ARG A 91 0.15 -1.16 -11.48
C ARG A 91 -0.13 -2.62 -11.13
N LEU A 92 0.44 -3.12 -10.04
CA LEU A 92 0.22 -4.48 -9.57
C LEU A 92 -1.26 -4.75 -9.26
N PHE A 93 -1.91 -3.86 -8.50
CA PHE A 93 -3.34 -3.99 -8.17
C PHE A 93 -4.23 -3.84 -9.39
N HIS A 94 -3.95 -2.84 -10.23
CA HIS A 94 -4.71 -2.57 -11.46
C HIS A 94 -4.66 -3.74 -12.44
N ILE A 95 -3.49 -4.34 -12.69
CA ILE A 95 -3.40 -5.50 -13.59
C ILE A 95 -4.16 -6.70 -13.02
N ASN A 96 -3.99 -6.97 -11.72
CA ASN A 96 -4.66 -8.11 -11.09
C ASN A 96 -6.18 -7.98 -11.10
N SER A 97 -6.73 -6.77 -11.14
CA SER A 97 -8.19 -6.58 -11.19
C SER A 97 -8.83 -6.99 -12.52
N PHE A 98 -8.05 -7.28 -13.57
CA PHE A 98 -8.58 -7.78 -14.86
C PHE A 98 -8.50 -9.30 -15.01
N TYR A 99 -7.88 -10.03 -14.09
CA TYR A 99 -7.77 -11.48 -14.23
C TYR A 99 -9.07 -12.19 -13.83
N ASP A 100 -9.56 -13.07 -14.72
CA ASP A 100 -10.80 -13.82 -14.51
C ASP A 100 -10.71 -14.95 -13.47
N VAL A 101 -9.54 -15.13 -12.86
CA VAL A 101 -9.36 -16.00 -11.69
C VAL A 101 -10.00 -15.41 -10.43
N TYR A 102 -10.29 -14.11 -10.41
CA TYR A 102 -10.94 -13.42 -9.31
C TYR A 102 -12.43 -13.24 -9.58
N THR A 103 -13.25 -13.30 -8.53
CA THR A 103 -14.68 -12.96 -8.62
C THR A 103 -14.89 -11.48 -8.93
N THR A 104 -16.08 -11.10 -9.41
CA THR A 104 -16.40 -9.68 -9.66
C THR A 104 -16.19 -8.80 -8.43
N ALA A 105 -16.57 -9.26 -7.23
CA ALA A 105 -16.36 -8.51 -6.00
C ALA A 105 -14.87 -8.34 -5.64
N GLN A 106 -14.07 -9.40 -5.83
CA GLN A 106 -12.63 -9.34 -5.62
C GLN A 106 -11.96 -8.38 -6.61
N ARG A 107 -12.34 -8.41 -7.88
CA ARG A 107 -11.84 -7.46 -8.90
C ARG A 107 -12.21 -6.01 -8.59
N GLN A 108 -13.44 -5.77 -8.11
CA GLN A 108 -13.87 -4.44 -7.66
C GLN A 108 -13.03 -3.95 -6.47
N LEU A 109 -12.74 -4.82 -5.50
CA LEU A 109 -11.87 -4.49 -4.37
C LEU A 109 -10.44 -4.18 -4.82
N LEU A 110 -9.86 -4.98 -5.72
CA LEU A 110 -8.53 -4.71 -6.29
C LEU A 110 -8.48 -3.37 -7.03
N THR A 111 -9.55 -3.03 -7.76
CA THR A 111 -9.69 -1.74 -8.46
C THR A 111 -9.83 -0.57 -7.48
N TYR A 112 -10.60 -0.77 -6.40
CA TYR A 112 -10.75 0.21 -5.33
C TYR A 112 -9.41 0.50 -4.64
N ILE A 113 -8.65 -0.54 -4.29
CA ILE A 113 -7.31 -0.37 -3.71
C ILE A 113 -6.39 0.35 -4.69
N ALA A 114 -6.40 -0.01 -5.99
CA ALA A 114 -5.62 0.73 -6.99
C ALA A 114 -5.97 2.24 -7.00
N GLY A 115 -7.26 2.60 -6.87
CA GLY A 115 -7.68 4.00 -6.74
C GLY A 115 -7.03 4.71 -5.54
N ILE A 116 -7.01 4.07 -4.37
CA ILE A 116 -6.35 4.59 -3.16
C ILE A 116 -4.85 4.83 -3.39
N LEU A 117 -4.15 3.88 -4.01
CA LEU A 117 -2.71 4.00 -4.27
C LEU A 117 -2.40 5.13 -5.26
N ASN A 118 -3.29 5.39 -6.22
CA ASN A 118 -3.18 6.56 -7.10
C ASN A 118 -3.37 7.88 -6.32
N ASP A 119 -4.30 7.92 -5.38
CA ASP A 119 -4.49 9.09 -4.51
C ASP A 119 -3.29 9.32 -3.59
N HIS A 120 -2.66 8.25 -3.08
CA HIS A 120 -1.39 8.33 -2.38
C HIS A 120 -0.30 8.94 -3.26
N ALA A 121 -0.14 8.47 -4.50
CA ALA A 121 0.87 8.98 -5.44
C ALA A 121 0.66 10.48 -5.75
N ILE A 122 -0.59 10.91 -5.95
CA ILE A 122 -0.93 12.34 -6.11
C ILE A 122 -0.55 13.11 -4.83
N GLY A 123 -0.86 12.57 -3.66
CA GLY A 123 -0.56 13.20 -2.39
C GLY A 123 0.93 13.32 -2.09
N LEU A 124 1.72 12.30 -2.42
CA LEU A 124 3.17 12.30 -2.32
C LEU A 124 3.80 13.29 -3.29
N THR A 125 3.29 13.38 -4.53
CA THR A 125 3.72 14.38 -5.51
C THR A 125 3.46 15.80 -5.00
N HIS A 126 2.32 16.03 -4.35
CA HIS A 126 2.05 17.34 -3.74
C HIS A 126 3.03 17.66 -2.61
N ILE A 127 3.29 16.69 -1.72
CA ILE A 127 4.28 16.84 -0.63
C ILE A 127 5.66 17.17 -1.21
N SER A 128 6.11 16.45 -2.24
CA SER A 128 7.45 16.63 -2.82
C SER A 128 7.67 17.99 -3.48
N LEU A 129 6.59 18.68 -3.86
CA LEU A 129 6.64 20.00 -4.48
C LEU A 129 6.49 21.15 -3.47
N THR A 130 6.12 20.85 -2.23
CA THR A 130 5.71 21.88 -1.24
C THR A 130 6.50 21.83 0.08
N LYS A 131 7.31 20.80 0.29
CA LYS A 131 8.12 20.57 1.49
C LYS A 131 9.58 20.41 1.10
#